data_AF-A0A2J0MHL5-F1
#
_entry.id   AF-A0A2J0MHL5-F1
#
_cell.length_a   1.000
_cell.length_b   1.000
_cell.length_c   1.000
_cell.angle_alpha   90.00
_cell.angle_beta   90.00
_cell.angle_gamma   90.00
#
_symmetry.space_group_name_H-M   'P 1'
#
loop_
_entity.id
_entity.type
_entity.pdbx_description
1 polymer ?
#
loop_
_entity_poly.entity_id
_entity_poly.type
_entity_poly.pdbx_seq_one_letter_code
_entity_poly.pdbx_strand_id
1 'polypeptide(L)'
;MKHSYFHVKEEKRPLEQVVFDLSSRACFGVFLLLSVTLTGLLTGASLRVSTMHIDEPVVFNPHTILEKNVRKVVNGYPIEAMSPYIAEHKKVTAAFLVGIAKKESNWGKRVPVDKDGADCFNYWGYKGEGSRGVEMGHGCFGSPKEAINIVGKRIDTLVEEYHFDTPEKLIVWKCGFDCSGHSNQSVKKWISDVKIYFNKVNKS
;
A
#
# COMPACT_ATOMS: atom_id res chain seq x y z
N MET A 1 -94.33 -7.94 55.19
CA MET A 1 -93.61 -7.33 54.07
C MET A 1 -92.53 -8.29 53.58
N LYS A 2 -92.71 -8.91 52.41
CA LYS A 2 -91.69 -9.67 51.69
C LYS A 2 -91.72 -9.16 50.24
N HIS A 3 -90.70 -8.40 49.86
CA HIS A 3 -90.52 -7.94 48.49
C HIS A 3 -90.04 -9.11 47.63
N SER A 4 -90.81 -9.51 46.62
CA SER A 4 -90.32 -10.35 45.52
C SER A 4 -90.03 -9.45 44.33
N TYR A 5 -88.75 -9.38 43.98
CA TYR A 5 -88.24 -8.74 42.77
C TYR A 5 -88.52 -9.62 41.55
N PHE A 6 -88.95 -8.99 40.46
CA PHE A 6 -89.06 -9.61 39.15
C PHE A 6 -87.65 -9.92 38.59
N HIS A 7 -87.41 -11.17 38.23
CA HIS A 7 -86.21 -11.58 37.50
C HIS A 7 -86.43 -11.36 36.00
N VAL A 8 -85.75 -10.37 35.41
CA VAL A 8 -85.56 -10.25 33.97
C VAL A 8 -84.52 -11.28 33.54
N LYS A 9 -84.87 -12.15 32.59
CA LYS A 9 -83.99 -13.18 32.05
C LYS A 9 -83.23 -12.59 30.87
N GLU A 10 -81.94 -12.28 31.05
CA GLU A 10 -81.05 -11.94 29.93
C GLU A 10 -80.73 -13.20 29.11
N GLU A 11 -81.02 -13.13 27.81
CA GLU A 11 -80.67 -14.15 26.84
C GLU A 11 -79.24 -13.90 26.33
N LYS A 12 -78.27 -14.69 26.80
CA LYS A 12 -76.89 -14.66 26.30
C LYS A 12 -76.82 -15.39 24.95
N ARG A 13 -76.57 -14.64 23.88
CA ARG A 13 -76.16 -15.20 22.57
C ARG A 13 -74.76 -15.84 22.71
N PRO A 14 -74.56 -17.09 22.29
CA PRO A 14 -73.24 -17.70 22.29
C PRO A 14 -72.35 -17.10 21.20
N LEU A 15 -71.10 -16.81 21.56
CA LEU A 15 -70.03 -16.48 20.63
C LEU A 15 -69.70 -17.74 19.81
N GLU A 16 -69.93 -17.67 18.51
CA GLU A 16 -69.56 -18.72 17.55
C GLU A 16 -68.03 -18.74 17.41
N GLN A 17 -67.37 -19.68 18.10
CA GLN A 17 -65.96 -19.96 17.89
C GLN A 17 -65.81 -20.84 16.65
N VAL A 18 -65.28 -20.25 15.58
CA VAL A 18 -64.93 -20.98 14.35
C VAL A 18 -63.68 -21.82 14.64
N VAL A 19 -63.89 -23.10 14.96
CA VAL A 19 -62.82 -24.09 15.06
C VAL A 19 -62.66 -24.73 13.68
N PHE A 20 -61.53 -24.48 13.03
CA PHE A 20 -61.17 -25.13 11.77
C PHE A 20 -60.54 -26.50 12.07
N ASP A 21 -61.28 -27.58 11.83
CA ASP A 21 -60.74 -28.95 11.83
C ASP A 21 -59.93 -29.17 10.54
N LEU A 22 -58.62 -28.89 10.61
CA LEU A 22 -57.70 -29.24 9.53
C LEU A 22 -57.45 -30.76 9.56
N SER A 23 -57.88 -31.46 8.50
CA SER A 23 -57.63 -32.91 8.40
C SER A 23 -56.14 -33.22 8.49
N SER A 24 -55.77 -34.36 9.09
CA SER A 24 -54.36 -34.79 9.19
C SER A 24 -53.63 -34.75 7.84
N ARG A 25 -54.32 -35.08 6.74
CA ARG A 25 -53.82 -34.98 5.35
C ARG A 25 -53.46 -33.54 4.95
N ALA A 26 -54.24 -32.55 5.38
CA ALA A 26 -53.95 -31.14 5.14
C ALA A 26 -52.71 -30.70 5.93
N CYS A 27 -52.54 -31.13 7.18
CA CYS A 27 -51.34 -30.86 7.97
C CYS A 27 -50.08 -31.48 7.35
N PHE A 28 -50.15 -32.72 6.87
CA PHE A 28 -49.04 -33.37 6.14
C PHE A 28 -48.71 -32.63 4.84
N GLY A 29 -49.72 -32.17 4.09
CA GLY A 29 -49.53 -31.38 2.88
C GLY A 29 -48.80 -30.05 3.15
N VAL A 30 -49.20 -29.33 4.20
CA VAL A 30 -48.54 -28.09 4.63
C VAL A 30 -47.10 -28.34 5.06
N PHE A 31 -46.85 -29.41 5.83
CA PHE A 31 -45.49 -29.79 6.25
C PHE A 31 -44.57 -30.11 5.07
N LEU A 32 -45.07 -30.85 4.07
CA LEU A 32 -44.31 -31.16 2.85
C LEU A 32 -44.03 -29.90 2.03
N LEU A 33 -44.99 -28.97 1.95
CA LEU A 33 -44.78 -27.71 1.24
C LEU A 33 -43.71 -26.84 1.94
N LEU A 34 -43.75 -26.78 3.26
CA LEU A 34 -42.77 -26.05 4.07
C LEU A 34 -41.38 -26.69 3.99
N SER A 35 -41.28 -28.03 3.95
CA SER A 35 -39.98 -28.70 3.83
C SER A 35 -39.35 -28.48 2.46
N VAL A 36 -40.13 -28.56 1.38
CA VAL A 36 -39.64 -28.31 0.01
C VAL A 36 -39.20 -26.86 -0.16
N THR A 37 -39.99 -25.90 0.33
CA THR A 37 -39.65 -24.47 0.24
C THR A 37 -38.40 -24.12 1.04
N LEU A 38 -38.28 -24.61 2.27
CA LEU A 38 -37.08 -24.43 3.10
C LEU A 38 -35.84 -25.06 2.42
N THR A 39 -35.99 -26.27 1.88
CA THR A 39 -34.91 -26.95 1.16
C THR A 39 -34.46 -26.13 -0.04
N GLY A 40 -35.40 -25.65 -0.87
CA GLY A 40 -35.10 -24.79 -2.01
C GLY A 40 -34.40 -23.48 -1.63
N LEU A 41 -34.84 -22.83 -0.55
CA LEU A 41 -34.19 -21.61 -0.02
C LEU A 41 -32.77 -21.89 0.46
N LEU A 42 -32.54 -22.97 1.21
CA LEU A 42 -31.22 -23.34 1.72
C LEU A 42 -30.27 -23.75 0.59
N THR A 43 -30.73 -24.54 -0.38
CA THR A 43 -29.93 -24.91 -1.55
C THR A 43 -29.61 -23.68 -2.40
N GLY A 44 -30.57 -22.77 -2.60
CA GLY A 44 -30.34 -21.51 -3.31
C GLY A 44 -29.35 -20.59 -2.60
N ALA A 45 -29.44 -20.48 -1.28
CA ALA A 45 -28.48 -19.74 -0.47
C ALA A 45 -27.08 -20.37 -0.52
N SER A 46 -26.99 -21.70 -0.44
CA SER A 46 -25.74 -22.44 -0.55
C SER A 46 -25.06 -22.21 -1.90
N LEU A 47 -25.79 -22.29 -3.01
CA LEU A 47 -25.26 -22.00 -4.35
C LEU A 47 -24.75 -20.55 -4.49
N ARG A 48 -25.45 -19.57 -3.88
CA ARG A 48 -24.99 -18.17 -3.85
C ARG A 48 -23.70 -18.00 -3.06
N VAL A 49 -23.56 -18.72 -1.94
CA VAL A 49 -22.32 -18.71 -1.15
C VAL A 49 -21.18 -19.38 -1.90
N SER A 50 -21.44 -20.49 -2.59
CA SER A 50 -20.42 -21.19 -3.39
C SER A 50 -19.93 -20.40 -4.61
N THR A 51 -20.70 -19.41 -5.07
CA THR A 51 -20.34 -18.52 -6.20
C THR A 51 -19.80 -17.18 -5.75
N MET A 52 -19.76 -16.89 -4.44
CA MET A 52 -18.99 -15.77 -3.92
C MET A 52 -17.51 -16.10 -4.04
N HIS A 53 -16.84 -15.42 -4.96
CA HIS A 53 -15.39 -15.31 -4.93
C HIS A 53 -15.01 -14.57 -3.65
N ILE A 54 -14.36 -15.27 -2.73
CA ILE A 54 -13.63 -14.62 -1.64
C ILE A 54 -12.41 -14.01 -2.32
N ASP A 55 -12.36 -12.67 -2.40
CA ASP A 55 -11.13 -11.97 -2.77
C ASP A 55 -10.00 -12.56 -1.91
N GLU A 56 -8.94 -13.06 -2.56
CA GLU A 56 -7.79 -13.59 -1.83
C GLU A 56 -7.36 -12.58 -0.77
N PRO A 57 -7.00 -13.03 0.46
CA PRO A 57 -6.51 -12.11 1.47
C PRO A 57 -5.36 -11.32 0.86
N VAL A 58 -5.50 -9.99 0.82
CA VAL A 58 -4.46 -9.10 0.28
C VAL A 58 -3.17 -9.41 1.02
N VAL A 59 -2.26 -10.13 0.35
CA VAL A 59 -0.94 -10.42 0.88
C VAL A 59 -0.25 -9.07 1.03
N PHE A 60 -0.18 -8.56 2.26
CA PHE A 60 0.52 -7.34 2.58
C PHE A 60 2.00 -7.58 2.32
N ASN A 61 2.47 -7.19 1.15
CA ASN A 61 3.87 -7.19 0.82
C ASN A 61 4.40 -5.75 1.03
N PRO A 62 5.18 -5.48 2.09
CA PRO A 62 5.74 -4.15 2.33
C PRO A 62 6.51 -3.59 1.14
N HIS A 63 7.17 -4.46 0.35
CA HIS A 63 7.88 -4.06 -0.86
C HIS A 63 6.95 -3.50 -1.93
N THR A 64 5.76 -4.09 -2.12
CA THR A 64 4.82 -3.59 -3.15
C THR A 64 4.21 -2.25 -2.76
N ILE A 65 4.01 -1.99 -1.47
CA ILE A 65 3.55 -0.69 -0.96
C ILE A 65 4.64 0.36 -1.11
N LEU A 66 5.87 0.03 -0.70
CA LEU A 66 7.01 0.93 -0.85
C LEU A 66 7.27 1.26 -2.31
N GLU A 67 7.24 0.27 -3.21
CA GLU A 67 7.39 0.46 -4.65
C GLU A 67 6.31 1.40 -5.19
N LYS A 68 5.03 1.17 -4.86
CA LYS A 68 3.92 2.05 -5.28
C LYS A 68 4.13 3.49 -4.79
N ASN A 69 4.57 3.67 -3.55
CA ASN A 69 4.86 4.98 -2.98
C ASN A 69 6.02 5.67 -3.69
N VAL A 70 7.11 4.94 -3.97
CA VAL A 70 8.25 5.45 -4.75
C VAL A 70 7.78 5.87 -6.14
N ARG A 71 7.10 4.99 -6.88
CA ARG A 71 6.56 5.28 -8.23
C ARG A 71 5.70 6.54 -8.23
N LYS A 72 4.80 6.69 -7.25
CA LYS A 72 3.96 7.89 -7.11
C LYS A 72 4.78 9.17 -6.96
N VAL A 73 5.90 9.12 -6.22
CA VAL A 73 6.76 10.30 -5.99
C VAL A 73 7.57 10.66 -7.23
N VAL A 74 8.03 9.67 -7.98
CA VAL A 74 8.96 9.85 -9.12
C VAL A 74 8.31 9.74 -10.50
N ASN A 75 6.98 9.67 -10.56
CA ASN A 75 6.23 9.43 -11.78
C ASN A 75 6.60 10.40 -12.92
N GLY A 76 6.85 9.83 -14.10
CA GLY A 76 7.22 10.58 -15.30
C GLY A 76 8.70 10.98 -15.38
N TYR A 77 9.56 10.40 -14.53
CA TYR A 77 11.01 10.61 -14.55
C TYR A 77 11.75 9.30 -14.82
N PRO A 78 12.97 9.33 -15.40
CA PRO A 78 13.75 8.11 -15.69
C PRO A 78 13.94 7.16 -14.49
N ILE A 79 14.09 7.69 -13.27
CA ILE A 79 14.22 6.86 -12.06
C ILE A 79 12.97 6.00 -11.77
N GLU A 80 11.82 6.28 -12.37
CA GLU A 80 10.61 5.45 -12.18
C GLU A 80 10.86 3.99 -12.55
N ALA A 81 11.67 3.73 -13.57
CA ALA A 81 12.07 2.37 -13.98
C ALA A 81 12.92 1.65 -12.89
N MET A 82 13.54 2.39 -11.97
CA MET A 82 14.32 1.85 -10.85
C MET A 82 13.49 1.57 -9.60
N SER A 83 12.22 1.99 -9.56
CA SER A 83 11.34 1.83 -8.39
C SER A 83 11.28 0.40 -7.80
N PRO A 84 11.18 -0.69 -8.58
CA PRO A 84 11.14 -2.04 -8.00
C PRO A 84 12.43 -2.36 -7.24
N TYR A 85 13.58 -1.98 -7.77
CA TYR A 85 14.87 -2.20 -7.11
C TYR A 85 15.05 -1.29 -5.90
N ILE A 86 14.60 -0.03 -5.97
CA ILE A 86 14.61 0.89 -4.82
C ILE A 86 13.81 0.29 -3.65
N ALA A 87 12.68 -0.36 -3.95
CA ALA A 87 11.82 -0.96 -2.95
C ALA A 87 12.38 -2.24 -2.31
N GLU A 88 13.44 -2.84 -2.86
CA GLU A 88 14.16 -3.97 -2.24
C GLU A 88 14.93 -3.54 -0.97
N HIS A 89 15.26 -2.25 -0.85
CA HIS A 89 15.95 -1.69 0.31
C HIS A 89 15.01 -1.30 1.45
N LYS A 90 15.56 -1.05 2.65
CA LYS A 90 14.81 -0.50 3.78
C LYS A 90 14.19 0.85 3.41
N LYS A 91 13.03 1.16 3.99
CA LYS A 91 12.26 2.40 3.72
C LYS A 91 13.10 3.67 3.81
N VAL A 92 14.00 3.76 4.80
CA VAL A 92 14.90 4.91 4.99
C VAL A 92 15.89 5.04 3.84
N THR A 93 16.55 3.95 3.43
CA THR A 93 17.43 3.91 2.26
C THR A 93 16.68 4.26 0.98
N ALA A 94 15.50 3.67 0.76
CA ALA A 94 14.66 3.98 -0.39
C ALA A 94 14.30 5.48 -0.44
N ALA A 95 13.98 6.07 0.71
CA ALA A 95 13.71 7.49 0.82
C ALA A 95 14.93 8.36 0.49
N PHE A 96 16.14 7.95 0.89
CA PHE A 96 17.38 8.62 0.50
C PHE A 96 17.71 8.45 -0.97
N LEU A 97 17.54 7.26 -1.54
CA LEU A 97 17.69 7.01 -2.97
C LEU A 97 16.83 7.98 -3.78
N VAL A 98 15.56 8.15 -3.41
CA VAL A 98 14.65 9.10 -4.08
C VAL A 98 15.05 10.56 -3.81
N GLY A 99 15.39 10.91 -2.57
CA GLY A 99 15.69 12.29 -2.18
C GLY A 99 16.98 12.84 -2.79
N ILE A 100 18.06 12.06 -2.74
CA ILE A 100 19.35 12.41 -3.32
C ILE A 100 19.23 12.46 -4.85
N ALA A 101 18.55 11.49 -5.48
CA ALA A 101 18.40 11.50 -6.93
C ALA A 101 17.66 12.74 -7.44
N LYS A 102 16.69 13.25 -6.68
CA LYS A 102 16.05 14.52 -7.03
C LYS A 102 17.06 15.66 -7.03
N LYS A 103 17.92 15.69 -6.02
CA LYS A 103 18.88 16.76 -5.82
C LYS A 103 19.98 16.76 -6.89
N GLU A 104 20.53 15.59 -7.18
CA GLU A 104 21.74 15.47 -8.00
C GLU A 104 21.45 15.43 -9.50
N SER A 105 20.36 14.79 -9.92
CA SER A 105 20.05 14.60 -11.34
C SER A 105 18.65 15.07 -11.74
N ASN A 106 17.88 15.61 -10.81
CA ASN A 106 16.45 15.81 -10.99
C ASN A 106 15.76 14.51 -11.45
N TRP A 107 16.06 13.41 -10.74
CA TRP A 107 15.54 12.06 -11.01
C TRP A 107 15.92 11.51 -12.39
N GLY A 108 17.14 11.77 -12.84
CA GLY A 108 17.65 11.29 -14.12
C GLY A 108 17.38 12.22 -15.31
N LYS A 109 16.88 13.44 -15.09
CA LYS A 109 16.79 14.45 -16.18
C LYS A 109 18.14 15.05 -16.58
N ARG A 110 19.15 14.96 -15.70
CA ARG A 110 20.52 15.42 -15.93
C ARG A 110 21.46 14.34 -15.42
N VAL A 111 22.13 13.65 -16.33
CA VAL A 111 22.89 12.44 -16.03
C VAL A 111 24.21 12.45 -16.79
N PRO A 112 25.24 11.76 -16.26
CA PRO A 112 26.37 11.38 -17.09
C PRO A 112 25.89 10.45 -18.21
N VAL A 113 26.48 10.59 -19.38
CA VAL A 113 26.29 9.71 -20.53
C VAL A 113 27.64 9.18 -20.98
N ASP A 114 27.66 7.99 -21.57
CA ASP A 114 28.88 7.46 -22.16
C ASP A 114 29.22 8.13 -23.50
N LYS A 115 30.35 7.72 -24.10
CA LYS A 115 30.82 8.20 -25.40
C LYS A 115 29.82 8.07 -26.54
N ASP A 116 28.85 7.14 -26.43
CA ASP A 116 27.83 6.88 -27.44
C ASP A 116 26.50 7.60 -27.09
N GLY A 117 26.48 8.39 -26.01
CA GLY A 117 25.34 9.16 -25.54
C GLY A 117 24.34 8.37 -24.70
N ALA A 118 24.67 7.13 -24.29
CA ALA A 118 23.77 6.31 -23.49
C ALA A 118 23.82 6.69 -22.00
N ASP A 119 22.66 6.69 -21.35
CA ASP A 119 22.51 6.99 -19.91
C ASP A 119 23.38 6.05 -19.06
N CYS A 120 24.23 6.62 -18.20
CA CYS A 120 25.08 5.90 -17.24
C CYS A 120 24.34 5.39 -15.99
N PHE A 121 23.03 5.65 -15.88
CA PHE A 121 22.14 5.31 -14.77
C PHE A 121 22.59 5.87 -13.40
N ASN A 122 23.44 6.89 -13.39
CA ASN A 122 23.95 7.48 -12.16
C ASN A 122 23.18 8.74 -11.81
N TYR A 123 22.17 8.56 -10.96
CA TYR A 123 21.25 9.64 -10.60
C TYR A 123 21.63 10.36 -9.31
N TRP A 124 22.67 9.89 -8.61
CA TRP A 124 23.07 10.30 -7.27
C TRP A 124 24.41 11.02 -7.20
N GLY A 125 25.05 11.25 -8.35
CA GLY A 125 26.38 11.84 -8.41
C GLY A 125 27.48 10.93 -7.84
N TYR A 126 27.24 9.62 -7.77
CA TYR A 126 28.18 8.66 -7.20
C TYR A 126 29.51 8.65 -7.98
N LYS A 127 30.63 8.67 -7.25
CA LYS A 127 31.98 8.81 -7.84
C LYS A 127 32.71 7.49 -8.04
N GLY A 128 32.25 6.40 -7.42
CA GLY A 128 32.85 5.08 -7.60
C GLY A 128 32.53 4.51 -8.99
N GLU A 129 33.43 3.68 -9.50
CA GLU A 129 33.32 3.04 -10.80
C GLU A 129 32.13 2.08 -10.90
N GLY A 130 31.46 2.06 -12.04
CA GLY A 130 30.46 1.05 -12.40
C GLY A 130 31.01 0.05 -13.41
N SER A 131 30.21 -0.90 -13.86
CA SER A 131 30.63 -1.91 -14.85
C SER A 131 31.05 -1.34 -16.20
N ARG A 132 30.66 -0.10 -16.52
CA ARG A 132 31.10 0.66 -17.70
C ARG A 132 32.15 1.72 -17.38
N GLY A 133 32.77 1.67 -16.22
CA GLY A 133 33.82 2.62 -15.84
C GLY A 133 33.29 3.89 -15.16
N VAL A 134 33.94 5.00 -15.47
CA VAL A 134 33.62 6.35 -14.98
C VAL A 134 33.45 7.27 -16.18
N GLU A 135 32.34 8.00 -16.22
CA GLU A 135 32.02 8.96 -17.26
C GLU A 135 31.65 10.31 -16.66
N MET A 136 32.18 11.39 -17.24
CA MET A 136 32.01 12.76 -16.74
C MET A 136 32.35 12.91 -15.24
N GLY A 137 33.29 12.10 -14.74
CA GLY A 137 33.70 12.07 -13.34
C GLY A 137 32.69 11.40 -12.40
N HIS A 138 31.79 10.57 -12.91
CA HIS A 138 30.78 9.81 -12.15
C HIS A 138 30.78 8.35 -12.60
N GLY A 139 30.43 7.42 -11.72
CA GLY A 139 30.30 6.01 -12.09
C GLY A 139 29.33 5.81 -13.25
N CYS A 140 29.70 4.97 -14.22
CA CYS A 140 28.84 4.57 -15.32
C CYS A 140 28.42 3.10 -15.16
N PHE A 141 27.15 2.88 -14.86
CA PHE A 141 26.60 1.56 -14.58
C PHE A 141 26.03 0.95 -15.85
N GLY A 142 26.11 -0.37 -16.00
CA GLY A 142 25.58 -1.11 -17.15
C GLY A 142 24.06 -1.28 -17.10
N SER A 143 23.44 -1.11 -15.93
CA SER A 143 21.98 -1.23 -15.80
C SER A 143 21.39 -0.44 -14.63
N PRO A 144 20.07 -0.15 -14.65
CA PRO A 144 19.37 0.44 -13.51
C PRO A 144 19.50 -0.38 -12.22
N LYS A 145 19.46 -1.71 -12.33
CA LYS A 145 19.59 -2.63 -11.19
C LYS A 145 20.98 -2.55 -10.57
N GLU A 146 22.02 -2.51 -11.40
CA GLU A 146 23.40 -2.37 -10.93
C GLU A 146 23.59 -1.05 -10.17
N ALA A 147 23.11 0.06 -10.74
CA ALA A 147 23.19 1.37 -10.13
C ALA A 147 22.57 1.37 -8.72
N ILE A 148 21.35 0.83 -8.59
CA ILE A 148 20.68 0.70 -7.29
C ILE A 148 21.43 -0.22 -6.35
N ASN A 149 21.93 -1.37 -6.82
CA ASN A 149 22.69 -2.29 -5.97
C ASN A 149 23.95 -1.64 -5.40
N ILE A 150 24.69 -0.85 -6.20
CA ILE A 150 25.94 -0.22 -5.75
C ILE A 150 25.64 0.98 -4.85
N VAL A 151 24.81 1.91 -5.32
CA VAL A 151 24.49 3.15 -4.60
C VAL A 151 23.66 2.86 -3.35
N GLY A 152 22.67 1.98 -3.47
CA GLY A 152 21.81 1.53 -2.39
C GLY A 152 22.62 0.88 -1.26
N LYS A 153 23.53 -0.05 -1.57
CA LYS A 153 24.43 -0.65 -0.56
C LYS A 153 25.29 0.39 0.15
N ARG A 154 25.81 1.39 -0.57
CA ARG A 154 26.58 2.46 0.06
C ARG A 154 25.72 3.25 1.05
N ILE A 155 24.49 3.58 0.66
CA ILE A 155 23.55 4.29 1.55
C ILE A 155 23.14 3.39 2.72
N ASP A 156 22.90 2.09 2.49
CA ASP A 156 22.61 1.12 3.56
C ASP A 156 23.74 1.11 4.59
N THR A 157 25.01 1.02 4.19
CA THR A 157 26.14 1.14 5.13
C THR A 157 26.07 2.43 5.94
N LEU A 158 25.82 3.59 5.30
CA LEU A 158 25.72 4.87 6.02
C LEU A 158 24.54 4.90 7.00
N VAL A 159 23.41 4.30 6.65
CA VAL A 159 22.20 4.27 7.49
C VAL A 159 22.33 3.25 8.62
N GLU A 160 22.82 2.05 8.32
CA GLU A 160 22.80 0.91 9.22
C GLU A 160 24.01 0.88 10.15
N GLU A 161 25.20 1.13 9.62
CA GLU A 161 26.45 1.06 10.40
C GLU A 161 26.77 2.40 11.07
N TYR A 162 26.52 3.52 10.38
CA TYR A 162 26.83 4.86 10.88
C TYR A 162 25.62 5.61 11.47
N HIS A 163 24.42 5.00 11.41
CA HIS A 163 23.17 5.59 11.92
C HIS A 163 22.83 6.96 11.33
N PHE A 164 23.17 7.19 10.06
CA PHE A 164 22.84 8.40 9.31
C PHE A 164 21.43 8.33 8.70
N ASP A 165 20.44 8.18 9.57
CA ASP A 165 19.03 7.97 9.26
C ASP A 165 18.22 9.26 9.00
N THR A 166 18.87 10.42 9.00
CA THR A 166 18.26 11.72 8.65
C THR A 166 19.05 12.47 7.57
N PRO A 167 18.40 13.32 6.75
CA PRO A 167 19.10 14.14 5.75
C PRO A 167 20.23 15.01 6.32
N GLU A 168 20.08 15.47 7.56
CA GLU A 168 21.11 16.22 8.28
C GLU A 168 22.36 15.37 8.55
N LYS A 169 22.17 14.11 8.97
CA LYS A 169 23.29 13.18 9.24
C LYS A 169 23.91 12.65 7.95
N LEU A 170 23.11 12.41 6.91
CA LEU A 170 23.57 11.92 5.62
C LEU A 170 24.23 13.01 4.75
N ILE A 171 24.54 14.18 5.32
CA ILE A 171 25.27 15.24 4.64
C ILE A 171 26.66 14.79 4.15
N VAL A 172 27.20 13.72 4.74
CA VAL A 172 28.42 13.04 4.30
C VAL A 172 28.39 12.65 2.81
N TRP A 173 27.20 12.41 2.24
CA TRP A 173 27.06 12.16 0.80
C TRP A 173 27.52 13.35 -0.05
N LYS A 174 27.26 14.58 0.43
CA LYS A 174 27.58 15.82 -0.29
C LYS A 174 29.05 16.22 -0.16
N CYS A 175 29.58 16.21 1.06
CA CYS A 175 30.88 16.82 1.36
C CYS A 175 31.91 15.85 1.95
N GLY A 176 31.56 14.58 2.13
CA GLY A 176 32.37 13.69 2.96
C GLY A 176 32.25 14.06 4.44
N PHE A 177 33.23 13.65 5.25
CA PHE A 177 33.20 13.89 6.70
C PHE A 177 33.55 15.33 7.09
N ASP A 178 34.03 16.15 6.14
CA ASP A 178 34.33 17.56 6.35
C ASP A 178 33.64 18.44 5.29
N CYS A 179 32.86 19.40 5.76
CA CYS A 179 32.10 20.34 4.94
C CYS A 179 32.78 21.71 4.83
N SER A 180 34.02 21.89 5.31
CA SER A 180 34.77 23.16 5.30
C SER A 180 34.92 23.78 3.91
N GLY A 181 34.97 22.94 2.86
CA GLY A 181 35.00 23.37 1.46
C GLY A 181 33.66 23.88 0.90
N HIS A 182 32.59 23.90 1.69
CA HIS A 182 31.26 24.34 1.27
C HIS A 182 30.72 25.49 2.11
N SER A 183 29.94 26.37 1.49
CA SER A 183 29.20 27.37 2.24
C SER A 183 28.07 26.75 3.05
N ASN A 184 27.82 27.31 4.25
CA ASN A 184 26.71 26.91 5.11
C ASN A 184 25.35 26.95 4.38
N GLN A 185 25.16 27.91 3.48
CA GLN A 185 23.95 28.03 2.66
C GLN A 185 23.80 26.85 1.69
N SER A 186 24.88 26.43 1.03
CA SER A 186 24.87 25.30 0.09
C SER A 186 24.55 23.98 0.80
N VAL A 187 25.12 23.78 2.00
CA VAL A 187 24.85 22.62 2.86
C VAL A 187 23.38 22.59 3.29
N LYS A 188 22.88 23.67 3.89
CA LYS A 188 21.48 23.78 4.34
C LYS A 188 20.49 23.56 3.19
N LYS A 189 20.79 24.12 2.01
CA LYS A 189 19.96 23.92 0.82
C LYS A 189 19.92 22.47 0.39
N TRP A 190 21.06 21.78 0.34
CA TRP A 190 21.09 20.36 -0.03
C TRP A 190 20.25 19.51 0.94
N ILE A 191 20.44 19.70 2.25
CA ILE A 191 19.66 19.01 3.28
C ILE A 191 18.16 19.26 3.06
N SER A 192 17.76 20.52 2.87
CA SER A 192 16.37 20.89 2.65
C SER A 192 15.79 20.25 1.38
N ASP A 193 16.51 20.30 0.26
CA ASP A 193 16.09 19.74 -1.01
C ASP A 193 15.90 18.20 -0.89
N VAL A 194 16.84 17.49 -0.27
CA VAL A 194 16.74 16.03 -0.04
C VAL A 194 15.59 15.70 0.91
N LYS A 195 15.46 16.44 2.02
CA LYS A 195 14.46 16.21 3.07
C LYS A 195 13.02 16.25 2.57
N ILE A 196 12.71 17.10 1.60
CA ILE A 196 11.36 17.19 1.01
C ILE A 196 10.93 15.83 0.46
N TYR A 197 11.78 15.19 -0.34
CA TYR A 197 11.44 13.95 -1.03
C TYR A 197 11.70 12.71 -0.18
N PHE A 198 12.70 12.77 0.70
CA PHE A 198 12.87 11.79 1.77
C PHE A 198 11.58 11.65 2.59
N ASN A 199 10.98 12.76 3.03
CA ASN A 199 9.74 12.71 3.82
C ASN A 199 8.55 12.17 3.02
N LYS A 200 8.47 12.46 1.72
CA LYS A 200 7.40 11.92 0.85
C LYS A 200 7.44 10.40 0.76
N VAL A 201 8.61 9.77 0.87
CA VAL A 201 8.71 8.29 0.86
C VAL A 201 8.66 7.74 2.27
N ASN A 202 9.40 8.32 3.22
CA ASN A 202 9.57 7.77 4.55
C ASN A 202 8.34 7.93 5.46
N LYS A 203 7.50 8.94 5.22
CA LYS A 203 6.27 9.21 6.01
C LYS A 203 4.98 8.78 5.31
N SER A 204 5.07 8.18 4.12
CA SER A 204 3.92 7.58 3.41
C SER A 204 3.53 6.23 3.98
#